data_AF-A0A6V7B8S8-F1
#
_entry.id   AF-A0A6V7B8S8-F1
#
_cell.length_a   1.000
_cell.length_b   1.000
_cell.length_c   1.000
_cell.angle_alpha   90.00
_cell.angle_beta   90.00
_cell.angle_gamma   90.00
#
_symmetry.space_group_name_H-M   'P 1'
#
loop_
_entity.id
_entity.type
_entity.pdbx_description
1 polymer ?
#
loop_
_entity_poly.entity_id
_entity_poly.type
_entity_poly.pdbx_seq_one_letter_code
_entity_poly.pdbx_strand_id
1 'polypeptide(L)'
;MTRLRSLALLVSLTLAAVLSSACARSSEEIAGDARGVRSVAAKSPASHATSKTVTNGVNTPTTSISNQELEARLLQFADAFKVPEDMSYTRLESALGMKLGPASEPASPWHVVKDVALADGYTFYATHFPAKKGFSSMEVAVALPNPIDPTRTPTSVCIWDAAALSQKLEAMGYKRGGQRPFQAGWLRQHWRSIDNGKQGFSVALLIYRTSQESGARECAFGLQIDGGDA
;
A
#
# COMPACT_ATOMS: atom_id res chain seq x y z
N MET A 1 -23.72 6.24 66.08
CA MET A 1 -25.12 6.65 65.84
C MET A 1 -25.09 8.16 65.78
N THR A 2 -25.40 8.89 64.72
CA THR A 2 -26.41 8.74 63.67
C THR A 2 -26.00 9.76 62.60
N ARG A 3 -25.90 9.41 61.31
CA ARG A 3 -26.05 10.41 60.25
C ARG A 3 -26.92 9.86 59.13
N LEU A 4 -28.09 10.48 59.07
CA LEU A 4 -29.20 10.24 58.18
C LEU A 4 -28.88 10.83 56.80
N ARG A 5 -29.32 10.12 55.77
CA ARG A 5 -29.35 10.48 54.35
C ARG A 5 -30.09 11.80 54.11
N SER A 6 -29.73 12.53 53.06
CA SER A 6 -30.72 12.98 52.04
C SER A 6 -30.11 13.68 50.82
N LEU A 7 -30.57 13.18 49.67
CA LEU A 7 -30.94 13.87 48.43
C LEU A 7 -29.98 14.90 47.83
N ALA A 8 -29.33 14.52 46.73
CA ALA A 8 -29.01 15.43 45.64
C ALA A 8 -29.88 15.05 44.43
N LEU A 9 -30.75 15.98 44.05
CA LEU A 9 -31.65 15.92 42.90
C LEU A 9 -30.85 15.89 41.58
N LEU A 10 -31.41 15.15 40.61
CA LEU A 10 -31.13 15.32 39.19
C LEU A 10 -31.47 16.74 38.72
N VAL A 11 -30.55 17.38 38.00
CA VAL A 11 -30.89 18.35 36.95
C VAL A 11 -30.08 17.99 35.71
N SER A 12 -30.79 17.41 34.74
CA SER A 12 -30.34 17.18 33.38
C SER A 12 -30.42 18.50 32.62
N LEU A 13 -29.33 18.95 31.99
CA LEU A 13 -29.40 19.93 30.91
C LEU A 13 -28.57 19.43 29.72
N THR A 14 -29.29 19.06 28.67
CA THR A 14 -28.81 18.68 27.35
C THR A 14 -28.27 19.90 26.61
N LEU A 15 -27.02 19.85 26.13
CA LEU A 15 -26.52 20.81 25.15
C LEU A 15 -26.20 20.09 23.84
N ALA A 16 -26.98 20.42 22.81
CA ALA A 16 -26.83 19.91 21.46
C ALA A 16 -25.55 20.48 20.81
N ALA A 17 -24.63 19.60 20.44
CA ALA A 17 -23.52 19.96 19.56
C ALA A 17 -23.97 19.76 18.11
N VAL A 18 -24.21 20.87 17.42
CA VAL A 18 -24.53 20.92 16.00
C VAL A 18 -23.24 20.65 15.21
N LEU A 19 -23.27 19.66 14.32
CA LEU A 19 -22.20 19.43 13.34
C LEU A 19 -22.16 20.58 12.32
N SER A 20 -20.96 20.99 11.92
CA SER A 20 -20.73 21.67 10.64
C SER A 20 -19.40 21.21 10.06
N SER A 21 -19.52 20.25 9.13
CA SER A 21 -18.54 19.97 8.10
C SER A 21 -18.54 21.10 7.07
N ALA A 22 -17.37 21.60 6.67
CA ALA A 22 -17.05 21.89 5.27
C ALA A 22 -15.63 22.44 5.15
N CYS A 23 -14.83 21.78 4.32
CA CYS A 23 -13.64 22.30 3.70
C CYS A 23 -13.96 23.51 2.81
N ALA A 24 -13.14 24.55 2.85
CA ALA A 24 -13.01 25.49 1.73
C ALA A 24 -11.55 25.96 1.65
N ARG A 25 -10.92 25.66 0.51
CA ARG A 25 -9.64 26.22 0.07
C ARG A 25 -9.87 27.67 -0.39
N SER A 26 -8.95 28.57 -0.08
CA SER A 26 -8.81 29.85 -0.78
C SER A 26 -7.60 29.77 -1.71
N SER A 27 -7.85 29.91 -3.02
CA SER A 27 -6.82 30.22 -4.02
C SER A 27 -6.86 31.72 -4.27
N GLU A 28 -5.76 32.42 -4.00
CA GLU A 28 -5.53 33.79 -4.45
C GLU A 28 -4.79 33.79 -5.80
N GLU A 29 -5.52 34.23 -6.81
CA GLU A 29 -5.18 35.21 -7.85
C GLU A 29 -3.69 35.59 -8.08
N ILE A 30 -3.19 35.32 -9.29
CA ILE A 30 -2.34 36.26 -10.02
C ILE A 30 -2.86 36.34 -11.46
N ALA A 31 -3.42 37.50 -11.80
CA ALA A 31 -3.76 37.89 -13.17
C ALA A 31 -2.49 38.28 -13.94
N GLY A 32 -2.43 37.96 -15.23
CA GLY A 32 -1.29 38.31 -16.07
C GLY A 32 -1.37 37.83 -17.51
N ASP A 33 -2.20 38.53 -18.28
CA ASP A 33 -2.03 38.87 -19.69
C ASP A 33 -2.20 37.86 -20.84
N ALA A 34 -2.81 38.40 -21.89
CA ALA A 34 -3.37 37.73 -23.03
C ALA A 34 -2.37 37.58 -24.20
N ARG A 35 -2.36 36.43 -24.86
CA ARG A 35 -2.23 36.35 -26.33
C ARG A 35 -2.70 34.97 -26.82
N GLY A 36 -3.74 34.98 -27.66
CA GLY A 36 -4.37 33.77 -28.17
C GLY A 36 -3.55 33.02 -29.21
N VAL A 37 -4.06 31.86 -29.63
CA VAL A 37 -4.07 31.31 -31.00
C VAL A 37 -4.94 30.04 -30.98
N ARG A 38 -5.82 29.91 -31.98
CA ARG A 38 -6.64 28.72 -32.30
C ARG A 38 -5.76 27.50 -32.61
N SER A 39 -6.22 26.29 -32.28
CA SER A 39 -6.13 25.10 -33.16
C SER A 39 -6.95 23.94 -32.59
N VAL A 40 -8.08 23.62 -33.21
CA VAL A 40 -8.30 22.60 -34.26
C VAL A 40 -8.22 21.16 -33.71
N ALA A 41 -9.40 20.55 -33.62
CA ALA A 41 -9.59 19.11 -33.48
C ALA A 41 -8.98 18.39 -34.69
N ALA A 42 -8.14 17.37 -34.44
CA ALA A 42 -7.63 16.49 -35.49
C ALA A 42 -7.90 15.02 -35.12
N LYS A 43 -8.51 14.35 -36.09
CA LYS A 43 -8.93 12.95 -36.13
C LYS A 43 -7.77 11.96 -35.97
N SER A 44 -8.14 10.81 -35.42
CA SER A 44 -7.44 9.52 -35.54
C SER A 44 -7.19 9.13 -37.02
N PRO A 45 -6.09 8.41 -37.30
CA PRO A 45 -6.06 7.44 -38.38
C PRO A 45 -5.76 6.03 -37.86
N ALA A 46 -6.45 5.05 -38.44
CA ALA A 46 -6.23 3.63 -38.26
C ALA A 46 -5.17 3.08 -39.23
N SER A 47 -4.47 2.03 -38.75
CA SER A 47 -3.85 0.89 -39.44
C SER A 47 -2.84 1.09 -40.59
N HIS A 48 -1.64 0.52 -40.42
CA HIS A 48 -1.08 -0.49 -41.34
C HIS A 48 0.00 -1.33 -40.65
N ALA A 49 -0.12 -2.65 -40.78
CA ALA A 49 0.80 -3.66 -40.28
C ALA A 49 2.02 -3.81 -41.19
N THR A 50 3.20 -3.98 -40.59
CA THR A 50 4.33 -4.68 -41.24
C THR A 50 5.05 -5.51 -40.18
N SER A 51 4.85 -6.82 -40.25
CA SER A 51 5.59 -7.83 -39.51
C SER A 51 7.07 -7.75 -39.85
N LYS A 52 7.92 -7.55 -38.83
CA LYS A 52 9.32 -7.99 -38.86
C LYS A 52 9.56 -8.85 -37.64
N THR A 53 9.47 -10.16 -37.89
CA THR A 53 10.00 -11.21 -37.02
C THR A 53 11.51 -11.00 -36.89
N VAL A 54 11.95 -10.60 -35.69
CA VAL A 54 13.34 -10.78 -35.26
C VAL A 54 13.30 -11.93 -34.26
N THR A 55 13.51 -13.14 -34.76
CA THR A 55 13.86 -14.30 -33.97
C THR A 55 15.29 -14.11 -33.49
N ASN A 56 15.49 -13.68 -32.25
CA ASN A 56 16.76 -13.82 -31.54
C ASN A 56 16.48 -13.93 -30.04
N GLY A 57 16.88 -15.08 -29.49
CA GLY A 57 16.73 -15.43 -28.09
C GLY A 57 15.68 -16.52 -27.92
N VAL A 58 16.14 -17.75 -27.76
CA VAL A 58 15.34 -18.81 -27.12
C VAL A 58 14.88 -18.23 -25.78
N ASN A 59 13.60 -17.85 -25.73
CA ASN A 59 12.92 -17.48 -24.51
C ASN A 59 12.92 -18.70 -23.61
N THR A 60 13.91 -18.80 -22.73
CA THR A 60 13.71 -19.50 -21.47
C THR A 60 12.41 -18.94 -20.90
N PRO A 61 11.41 -19.77 -20.54
CA PRO A 61 10.27 -19.26 -19.82
C PRO A 61 10.84 -18.62 -18.56
N THR A 62 10.86 -17.29 -18.48
CA THR A 62 11.01 -16.63 -17.20
C THR A 62 9.73 -16.99 -16.48
N THR A 63 9.73 -18.11 -15.76
CA THR A 63 8.57 -18.59 -15.01
C THR A 63 8.17 -17.45 -14.09
N SER A 64 7.09 -16.77 -14.43
CA SER A 64 6.53 -15.69 -13.62
C SER A 64 6.23 -16.26 -12.25
N ILE A 65 6.73 -15.63 -11.18
CA ILE A 65 6.49 -16.12 -9.83
C ILE A 65 4.99 -16.06 -9.50
N SER A 66 4.54 -16.96 -8.64
CA SER A 66 3.15 -16.94 -8.15
C SER A 66 2.93 -15.86 -7.09
N ASN A 67 1.67 -15.52 -6.82
CA ASN A 67 1.30 -14.64 -5.71
C ASN A 67 1.80 -15.17 -4.36
N GLN A 68 1.78 -16.49 -4.16
CA GLN A 68 2.24 -17.15 -2.93
C GLN A 68 3.77 -17.09 -2.79
N GLU A 69 4.49 -17.21 -3.91
CA GLU A 69 5.94 -17.05 -3.90
C GLU A 69 6.34 -15.59 -3.62
N LEU A 70 5.63 -14.62 -4.21
CA LEU A 70 5.81 -13.21 -3.87
C LEU A 70 5.55 -12.94 -2.38
N GLU A 71 4.45 -13.47 -1.83
CA GLU A 71 4.16 -13.38 -0.39
C GLU A 71 5.33 -13.90 0.47
N ALA A 72 5.80 -15.12 0.17
CA ALA A 72 6.87 -15.76 0.93
C ALA A 72 8.17 -14.94 0.89
N ARG A 73 8.53 -14.41 -0.29
CA ARG A 73 9.71 -13.55 -0.46
C ARG A 73 9.61 -12.25 0.33
N LEU A 74 8.42 -11.62 0.35
CA LEU A 74 8.20 -10.40 1.12
C LEU A 74 8.21 -10.63 2.62
N LEU A 75 7.66 -11.74 3.10
CA LEU A 75 7.74 -12.13 4.51
C LEU A 75 9.19 -12.42 4.93
N GLN A 76 9.95 -13.15 4.11
CA GLN A 76 11.37 -13.40 4.37
C GLN A 76 12.19 -12.10 4.39
N PHE A 77 11.89 -11.17 3.47
CA PHE A 77 12.51 -9.86 3.44
C PHE A 77 12.23 -9.08 4.73
N ALA A 78 10.98 -9.02 5.17
CA ALA A 78 10.59 -8.34 6.40
C ALA A 78 11.15 -8.99 7.67
N ASP A 79 11.31 -10.32 7.69
CA ASP A 79 11.89 -11.01 8.84
C ASP A 79 13.38 -10.71 9.03
N ALA A 80 14.09 -10.54 7.91
CA ALA A 80 15.53 -10.33 7.89
C ALA A 80 15.98 -8.98 8.47
N PHE A 81 15.07 -8.06 8.78
CA PHE A 81 15.41 -6.75 9.36
C PHE A 81 15.92 -6.86 10.80
N LYS A 82 17.03 -6.20 11.08
CA LYS A 82 17.71 -6.05 12.36
C LYS A 82 18.12 -4.59 12.60
N VAL A 83 18.51 -3.87 11.55
CA VAL A 83 18.91 -2.44 11.57
C VAL A 83 18.19 -1.65 10.46
N PRO A 84 18.07 -0.32 10.56
CA PRO A 84 17.35 0.50 9.58
C PRO A 84 17.77 0.27 8.12
N GLU A 85 19.08 0.09 7.89
CA GLU A 85 19.69 -0.08 6.57
C GLU A 85 19.27 -1.38 5.87
N ASP A 86 18.71 -2.34 6.61
CA ASP A 86 18.18 -3.57 6.03
C ASP A 86 16.98 -3.32 5.10
N MET A 87 16.34 -2.14 5.22
CA MET A 87 15.27 -1.66 4.34
C MET A 87 15.80 -1.00 3.04
N SER A 88 16.93 -1.46 2.51
CA SER A 88 17.50 -0.88 1.28
C SER A 88 16.76 -1.32 0.01
N TYR A 89 16.76 -0.47 -1.01
CA TYR A 89 16.20 -0.82 -2.32
C TYR A 89 16.90 -2.03 -2.94
N THR A 90 18.21 -2.20 -2.75
CA THR A 90 18.98 -3.34 -3.28
C THR A 90 18.55 -4.68 -2.67
N ARG A 91 18.15 -4.68 -1.40
CA ARG A 91 17.61 -5.86 -0.74
C ARG A 91 16.17 -6.14 -1.17
N LEU A 92 15.36 -5.10 -1.40
CA LEU A 92 14.05 -5.26 -2.02
C LEU A 92 14.16 -5.84 -3.44
N GLU A 93 15.09 -5.35 -4.27
CA GLU A 93 15.38 -5.93 -5.58
C GLU A 93 15.71 -7.42 -5.51
N SER A 94 16.51 -7.80 -4.53
CA SER A 94 16.91 -9.19 -4.30
C SER A 94 15.72 -10.05 -3.84
N ALA A 95 14.85 -9.52 -2.98
CA ALA A 95 13.63 -10.19 -2.55
C ALA A 95 12.64 -10.39 -3.72
N LEU A 96 12.47 -9.37 -4.57
CA LEU A 96 11.61 -9.44 -5.74
C LEU A 96 12.22 -10.28 -6.88
N GLY A 97 13.55 -10.46 -6.89
CA GLY A 97 14.28 -11.12 -7.96
C GLY A 97 14.36 -10.28 -9.24
N MET A 98 14.31 -8.95 -9.12
CA MET A 98 14.31 -8.03 -10.25
C MET A 98 14.90 -6.67 -9.88
N LYS A 99 15.23 -5.86 -10.89
CA LYS A 99 15.63 -4.46 -10.69
C LYS A 99 14.43 -3.54 -10.60
N LEU A 100 14.49 -2.57 -9.69
CA LEU A 100 13.54 -1.46 -9.70
C LEU A 100 13.92 -0.47 -10.81
N GLY A 101 13.00 0.43 -11.15
CA GLY A 101 13.28 1.52 -12.09
C GLY A 101 14.44 2.42 -11.61
N PRO A 102 14.99 3.22 -12.54
CA PRO A 102 16.00 4.20 -12.17
C PRO A 102 15.47 5.13 -11.07
N ALA A 103 16.39 5.66 -10.26
CA ALA A 103 16.04 6.70 -9.29
C ALA A 103 15.36 7.87 -10.00
N SER A 104 14.20 8.28 -9.47
CA SER A 104 13.40 9.38 -10.00
C SER A 104 14.12 10.73 -9.96
N GLU A 105 14.79 11.06 -8.84
CA GLU A 105 15.48 12.33 -8.63
C GLU A 105 16.80 12.17 -7.85
N PRO A 106 17.85 12.97 -8.14
CA PRO A 106 19.16 12.83 -7.49
C PRO A 106 19.18 13.13 -5.99
N ALA A 107 18.32 14.05 -5.52
CA ALA A 107 18.35 14.54 -4.14
C ALA A 107 17.58 13.65 -3.15
N SER A 108 16.60 12.88 -3.64
CA SER A 108 15.84 11.91 -2.86
C SER A 108 15.44 10.77 -3.79
N PRO A 109 16.37 9.84 -4.07
CA PRO A 109 16.15 8.80 -5.07
C PRO A 109 15.06 7.86 -4.55
N TRP A 110 13.87 7.93 -5.14
CA TRP A 110 12.86 6.92 -4.96
C TRP A 110 12.78 6.04 -6.20
N HIS A 111 12.41 4.79 -5.99
CA HIS A 111 12.40 3.76 -7.01
C HIS A 111 11.00 3.22 -7.17
N VAL A 112 10.63 2.92 -8.41
CA VAL A 112 9.33 2.31 -8.72
C VAL A 112 9.47 1.32 -9.85
N VAL A 113 8.68 0.26 -9.76
CA VAL A 113 8.38 -0.63 -10.87
C VAL A 113 6.88 -0.89 -10.89
N LYS A 114 6.28 -0.97 -12.08
CA LYS A 114 4.85 -1.18 -12.27
C LYS A 114 4.63 -2.28 -13.29
N ASP A 115 3.44 -2.87 -13.24
CA ASP A 115 2.95 -3.85 -14.21
C ASP A 115 3.88 -5.06 -14.39
N VAL A 116 4.53 -5.48 -13.30
CA VAL A 116 5.39 -6.66 -13.30
C VAL A 116 4.52 -7.91 -13.32
N ALA A 117 4.68 -8.73 -14.34
CA ALA A 117 3.87 -9.94 -14.51
C ALA A 117 4.13 -10.98 -13.41
N LEU A 118 3.04 -11.51 -12.88
CA LEU A 118 2.98 -12.70 -12.02
C LEU A 118 2.26 -13.83 -12.77
N ALA A 119 2.29 -15.03 -12.19
CA ALA A 119 1.47 -16.14 -12.69
C ALA A 119 -0.03 -15.78 -12.72
N ASP A 120 -0.81 -16.52 -13.52
CA ASP A 120 -2.27 -16.38 -13.62
C ASP A 120 -2.77 -14.99 -14.08
N GLY A 121 -1.90 -14.21 -14.71
CA GLY A 121 -2.24 -12.89 -15.28
C GLY A 121 -2.28 -11.75 -14.27
N TYR A 122 -1.90 -11.98 -13.01
CA TYR A 122 -1.74 -10.92 -12.02
C TYR A 122 -0.54 -10.04 -12.38
N THR A 123 -0.53 -8.82 -11.86
CA THR A 123 0.68 -7.99 -11.88
C THR A 123 0.95 -7.43 -10.49
N PHE A 124 2.16 -6.96 -10.24
CA PHE A 124 2.43 -6.14 -9.06
C PHE A 124 3.16 -4.85 -9.43
N TYR A 125 3.07 -3.88 -8.53
CA TYR A 125 4.00 -2.76 -8.46
C TYR A 125 4.74 -2.78 -7.14
N ALA A 126 5.92 -2.18 -7.14
CA ALA A 126 6.69 -1.95 -5.93
C ALA A 126 7.28 -0.55 -5.93
N THR A 127 7.31 0.08 -4.76
CA THR A 127 7.97 1.36 -4.53
C THR A 127 8.94 1.28 -3.37
N HIS A 128 9.99 2.10 -3.44
CA HIS A 128 10.92 2.33 -2.34
C HIS A 128 11.23 3.83 -2.23
N PHE A 129 11.13 4.33 -1.01
CA PHE A 129 11.41 5.71 -0.64
C PHE A 129 12.37 5.72 0.56
N PRO A 130 13.55 6.35 0.46
CA PRO A 130 14.39 6.59 1.62
C PRO A 130 13.65 7.44 2.66
N ALA A 131 13.81 7.10 3.93
CA ALA A 131 13.27 7.84 5.06
C ALA A 131 14.41 8.31 5.99
N LYS A 132 14.04 9.04 7.05
CA LYS A 132 15.01 9.57 8.02
C LYS A 132 15.69 8.43 8.78
N LYS A 133 16.88 8.71 9.34
CA LYS A 133 17.61 7.80 10.24
C LYS A 133 17.93 6.43 9.63
N GLY A 134 18.16 6.37 8.32
CA GLY A 134 18.52 5.13 7.61
C GLY A 134 17.33 4.22 7.27
N PHE A 135 16.12 4.53 7.73
CA PHE A 135 14.92 3.77 7.39
C PHE A 135 14.45 4.03 5.96
N SER A 136 13.43 3.29 5.54
CA SER A 136 12.72 3.51 4.28
C SER A 136 11.23 3.27 4.43
N SER A 137 10.46 3.71 3.43
CA SER A 137 9.07 3.35 3.20
C SER A 137 8.98 2.58 1.89
N MET A 138 8.24 1.49 1.89
CA MET A 138 8.06 0.62 0.74
C MET A 138 6.60 0.21 0.63
N GLU A 139 6.17 -0.03 -0.59
CA GLU A 139 4.87 -0.61 -0.87
C GLU A 139 5.02 -1.66 -1.94
N VAL A 140 4.37 -2.80 -1.76
CA VAL A 140 4.22 -3.82 -2.79
C VAL A 140 2.75 -4.19 -2.83
N ALA A 141 2.10 -3.98 -3.97
CA ALA A 141 0.71 -4.35 -4.14
C ALA A 141 0.47 -5.07 -5.46
N VAL A 142 -0.45 -6.02 -5.41
CA VAL A 142 -0.80 -6.93 -6.50
C VAL A 142 -2.13 -6.46 -7.10
N ALA A 143 -2.12 -6.27 -8.42
CA ALA A 143 -3.30 -6.01 -9.21
C ALA A 143 -3.90 -7.32 -9.74
N LEU A 144 -5.23 -7.34 -9.82
CA LEU A 144 -5.98 -8.48 -10.35
C LEU A 144 -5.78 -8.61 -11.88
N PRO A 145 -5.93 -9.82 -12.46
CA PRO A 145 -5.81 -10.03 -13.90
C PRO A 145 -6.84 -9.27 -14.73
N ASN A 146 -8.00 -8.96 -14.12
CA ASN A 146 -9.03 -8.12 -14.71
C ASN A 146 -8.86 -6.68 -14.22
N PRO A 147 -9.27 -5.66 -15.00
CA PRO A 147 -9.13 -4.24 -14.64
C PRO A 147 -10.08 -3.79 -13.51
N ILE A 148 -10.49 -4.71 -12.63
CA ILE A 148 -11.31 -4.43 -11.46
C ILE A 148 -10.41 -3.77 -10.42
N ASP A 149 -10.76 -2.54 -10.05
CA ASP A 149 -10.14 -1.80 -8.96
C ASP A 149 -10.82 -2.19 -7.63
N PRO A 150 -10.15 -2.96 -6.74
CA PRO A 150 -10.73 -3.39 -5.47
C PRO A 150 -11.01 -2.22 -4.51
N THR A 151 -10.46 -1.03 -4.78
CA THR A 151 -10.79 0.19 -4.03
C THR A 151 -12.17 0.75 -4.40
N ARG A 152 -12.73 0.34 -5.54
CA ARG A 152 -14.01 0.85 -6.07
C ARG A 152 -15.09 -0.21 -6.15
N THR A 153 -14.69 -1.44 -6.44
CA THR A 153 -15.61 -2.55 -6.72
C THR A 153 -15.22 -3.75 -5.87
N PRO A 154 -16.09 -4.21 -4.94
CA PRO A 154 -15.85 -5.44 -4.21
C PRO A 154 -15.62 -6.61 -5.16
N THR A 155 -14.65 -7.46 -4.82
CA THR A 155 -14.27 -8.64 -5.62
C THR A 155 -14.48 -9.91 -4.80
N SER A 156 -14.69 -11.04 -5.45
CA SER A 156 -14.65 -12.36 -4.78
C SER A 156 -13.22 -12.92 -4.69
N VAL A 157 -12.26 -12.29 -5.38
CA VAL A 157 -10.88 -12.75 -5.43
C VAL A 157 -10.11 -12.30 -4.19
N CYS A 158 -9.48 -13.25 -3.52
CA CYS A 158 -8.59 -13.02 -2.39
C CYS A 158 -7.15 -13.32 -2.82
N ILE A 159 -6.28 -12.31 -2.85
CA ILE A 159 -4.87 -12.52 -3.20
C ILE A 159 -4.19 -13.28 -2.05
N TRP A 160 -4.23 -12.72 -0.85
CA TRP A 160 -3.76 -13.36 0.36
C TRP A 160 -4.76 -13.25 1.51
N ASP A 161 -4.79 -14.26 2.36
CA ASP A 161 -5.61 -14.25 3.58
C ASP A 161 -5.02 -13.31 4.63
N ALA A 162 -5.71 -12.23 4.96
CA ALA A 162 -5.15 -11.24 5.87
C ALA A 162 -4.94 -11.78 7.30
N ALA A 163 -5.74 -12.76 7.75
CA ALA A 163 -5.59 -13.35 9.08
C ALA A 163 -4.38 -14.30 9.12
N ALA A 164 -4.20 -15.13 8.09
CA ALA A 164 -3.03 -15.99 7.98
C ALA A 164 -1.73 -15.18 7.85
N LEU A 165 -1.73 -14.09 7.07
CA LEU A 165 -0.56 -13.20 6.95
C LEU A 165 -0.23 -12.53 8.29
N SER A 166 -1.24 -12.06 9.03
CA SER A 166 -1.04 -11.54 10.39
C SER A 166 -0.36 -12.57 11.30
N GLN A 167 -0.82 -13.83 11.28
CA GLN A 167 -0.21 -14.89 12.09
C GLN A 167 1.25 -15.17 11.70
N LYS A 168 1.57 -15.15 10.41
CA LYS A 168 2.96 -15.30 9.95
C LYS A 168 3.85 -14.16 10.43
N LEU A 169 3.36 -12.91 10.37
CA LEU A 169 4.07 -11.74 10.91
C LEU A 169 4.29 -11.86 12.43
N GLU A 170 3.27 -12.32 13.15
CA GLU A 170 3.36 -12.57 14.60
C GLU A 170 4.41 -13.61 14.96
N ALA A 171 4.48 -14.71 14.18
CA ALA A 171 5.51 -15.73 14.35
C ALA A 171 6.94 -15.20 14.12
N MET A 172 7.10 -14.13 13.32
CA MET A 172 8.37 -13.44 13.07
C MET A 172 8.67 -12.34 14.11
N GLY A 173 7.87 -12.24 15.18
CA GLY A 173 8.07 -11.30 16.28
C GLY A 173 7.47 -9.92 16.06
N TYR A 174 6.66 -9.72 15.02
CA TYR A 174 5.84 -8.51 14.91
C TYR A 174 4.63 -8.60 15.83
N LYS A 175 4.29 -7.52 16.52
CA LYS A 175 3.07 -7.41 17.32
C LYS A 175 1.98 -6.80 16.46
N ARG A 176 0.81 -7.44 16.40
CA ARG A 176 -0.35 -6.86 15.74
C ARG A 176 -0.77 -5.56 16.44
N GLY A 177 -0.87 -4.51 15.64
CA GLY A 177 -1.35 -3.20 16.05
C GLY A 177 -2.81 -2.98 15.64
N GLY A 178 -3.15 -1.71 15.45
CA GLY A 178 -4.48 -1.29 15.03
C GLY A 178 -4.75 -1.50 13.54
N GLN A 179 -5.98 -1.18 13.17
CA GLN A 179 -6.42 -1.08 11.79
C GLN A 179 -6.92 0.34 11.52
N ARG A 180 -6.51 0.95 10.40
CA ARG A 180 -6.93 2.31 10.00
C ARG A 180 -7.50 2.33 8.59
N PRO A 181 -8.47 3.19 8.27
CA PRO A 181 -8.95 3.37 6.90
C PRO A 181 -7.82 3.78 5.94
N PHE A 182 -7.84 3.26 4.71
CA PHE A 182 -6.90 3.59 3.65
C PHE A 182 -7.48 3.25 2.28
N GLN A 183 -7.56 4.23 1.36
CA GLN A 183 -7.99 4.03 -0.04
C GLN A 183 -9.27 3.17 -0.21
N ALA A 184 -10.34 3.47 0.55
CA ALA A 184 -11.59 2.69 0.59
C ALA A 184 -11.49 1.26 1.16
N GLY A 185 -10.32 0.85 1.64
CA GLY A 185 -10.07 -0.34 2.44
C GLY A 185 -9.47 0.01 3.81
N TRP A 186 -8.60 -0.85 4.30
CA TRP A 186 -7.93 -0.70 5.58
C TRP A 186 -6.45 -1.09 5.51
N LEU A 187 -5.65 -0.45 6.36
CA LEU A 187 -4.32 -0.89 6.71
C LEU A 187 -4.36 -1.57 8.06
N ARG A 188 -3.97 -2.85 8.12
CA ARG A 188 -3.74 -3.54 9.39
C ARG A 188 -2.27 -3.54 9.72
N GLN A 189 -1.89 -2.84 10.78
CA GLN A 189 -0.50 -2.64 11.17
C GLN A 189 0.03 -3.79 12.02
N HIS A 190 1.31 -4.11 11.84
CA HIS A 190 2.09 -4.98 12.72
C HIS A 190 3.44 -4.31 12.95
N TRP A 191 3.93 -4.30 14.19
CA TRP A 191 5.16 -3.59 14.57
C TRP A 191 6.15 -4.49 15.27
N ARG A 192 7.42 -4.40 14.89
CA ARG A 192 8.53 -5.08 15.56
C ARG A 192 9.54 -4.04 16.02
N SER A 193 9.69 -3.92 17.34
CA SER A 193 10.60 -2.94 17.94
C SER A 193 12.06 -3.32 17.76
N ILE A 194 12.91 -2.30 17.58
CA ILE A 194 14.36 -2.34 17.76
C ILE A 194 14.77 -1.25 18.76
N ASP A 195 16.06 -1.15 19.08
CA ASP A 195 16.63 -0.13 19.99
C ASP A 195 15.80 0.06 21.28
N ASN A 196 15.61 -1.04 22.03
CA ASN A 196 14.86 -1.05 23.29
C ASN A 196 13.43 -0.46 23.20
N GLY A 197 12.79 -0.52 22.03
CA GLY A 197 11.43 -0.03 21.84
C GLY A 197 11.30 1.42 21.38
N LYS A 198 12.41 2.13 21.12
CA LYS A 198 12.36 3.51 20.62
C LYS A 198 12.08 3.61 19.13
N GLN A 199 12.41 2.55 18.40
CA GLN A 199 12.30 2.47 16.96
C GLN A 199 11.76 1.10 16.56
N GLY A 200 11.49 0.92 15.28
CA GLY A 200 11.09 -0.38 14.78
C GLY A 200 10.70 -0.38 13.32
N PHE A 201 10.22 -1.54 12.92
CA PHE A 201 9.73 -1.84 11.59
C PHE A 201 8.23 -2.08 11.66
N SER A 202 7.48 -1.52 10.73
CA SER A 202 6.08 -1.81 10.52
C SER A 202 5.87 -2.62 9.24
N VAL A 203 4.95 -3.56 9.30
CA VAL A 203 4.32 -4.16 8.13
C VAL A 203 2.82 -3.94 8.24
N ALA A 204 2.26 -3.18 7.31
CA ALA A 204 0.83 -2.94 7.23
C ALA A 204 0.22 -3.67 6.02
N LEU A 205 -0.79 -4.51 6.26
CA LEU A 205 -1.48 -5.24 5.18
C LEU A 205 -2.48 -4.30 4.50
N LEU A 206 -2.46 -4.23 3.16
CA LEU A 206 -3.46 -3.50 2.34
C LEU A 206 -4.72 -4.36 2.20
N ILE A 207 -5.76 -4.11 2.99
CA ILE A 207 -6.95 -4.96 3.07
C ILE A 207 -8.13 -4.33 2.34
N TYR A 208 -8.72 -5.08 1.40
CA TYR A 208 -10.01 -4.77 0.79
C TYR A 208 -11.00 -5.89 1.10
N ARG A 209 -12.28 -5.53 1.28
CA ARG A 209 -13.35 -6.50 1.55
C ARG A 209 -13.72 -7.25 0.28
N THR A 210 -13.90 -8.55 0.43
CA THR A 210 -14.52 -9.39 -0.60
C THR A 210 -16.06 -9.36 -0.47
N SER A 211 -16.78 -9.68 -1.55
CA SER A 211 -18.26 -9.62 -1.58
C SER A 211 -18.92 -10.51 -0.51
N GLN A 212 -20.09 -10.07 -0.03
CA GLN A 212 -20.75 -10.43 1.24
C GLN A 212 -21.35 -11.85 1.39
N GLU A 213 -20.89 -12.86 0.69
CA GLU A 213 -21.45 -14.22 0.88
C GLU A 213 -20.75 -14.93 2.05
N SER A 214 -21.29 -14.70 3.25
CA SER A 214 -21.01 -15.38 4.53
C SER A 214 -19.59 -15.26 5.10
N GLY A 215 -19.42 -14.37 6.08
CA GLY A 215 -18.22 -14.31 6.92
C GLY A 215 -17.06 -13.45 6.40
N ALA A 216 -17.35 -12.45 5.55
CA ALA A 216 -16.46 -11.41 5.03
C ALA A 216 -14.96 -11.65 5.29
N ARG A 217 -14.35 -12.52 4.48
CA ARG A 217 -12.91 -12.76 4.52
C ARG A 217 -12.18 -11.47 4.17
N GLU A 218 -11.26 -11.06 5.04
CA GLU A 218 -10.36 -9.94 4.78
C GLU A 218 -9.21 -10.42 3.90
N CYS A 219 -9.03 -9.76 2.77
CA CYS A 219 -8.03 -10.13 1.79
C CYS A 219 -6.98 -9.03 1.69
N ALA A 220 -5.72 -9.42 1.85
CA ALA A 220 -4.60 -8.54 1.64
C ALA A 220 -4.24 -8.53 0.15
N PHE A 221 -4.17 -7.34 -0.44
CA PHE A 221 -3.79 -7.09 -1.83
C PHE A 221 -2.36 -6.58 -1.95
N GLY A 222 -1.65 -6.49 -0.84
CA GLY A 222 -0.32 -5.90 -0.77
C GLY A 222 0.08 -5.63 0.67
N LEU A 223 1.24 -5.02 0.80
CA LEU A 223 1.82 -4.61 2.07
C LEU A 223 2.55 -3.27 1.92
N GLN A 224 2.46 -2.47 2.97
CA GLN A 224 3.34 -1.34 3.23
C GLN A 224 4.35 -1.76 4.28
N ILE A 225 5.62 -1.46 4.03
CA ILE A 225 6.71 -1.69 4.97
C ILE A 225 7.33 -0.34 5.28
N ASP A 226 7.30 0.04 6.55
CA ASP A 226 7.84 1.32 7.01
C ASP A 226 8.80 1.09 8.16
N GLY A 227 9.73 2.01 8.35
CA GLY A 227 10.60 2.04 9.51
C GLY A 227 10.66 3.44 10.12
N GLY A 228 10.84 3.50 11.43
CA GLY A 228 10.89 4.79 12.10
C GLY A 228 10.85 4.70 13.60
N ASP A 229 10.48 5.83 14.21
CA ASP A 229 10.26 5.94 15.64
C ASP A 229 8.95 5.24 16.02
N ALA A 230 8.93 4.58 17.18
CA ALA A 230 7.80 3.80 17.69
C ALA A 230 6.67 4.66 18.30
#